data_AF-A0A3M9N346-F1
#
_entry.id   AF-A0A3M9N346-F1
#
_cell.length_a   1.000
_cell.length_b   1.000
_cell.length_c   1.000
_cell.angle_alpha   90.00
_cell.angle_beta   90.00
_cell.angle_gamma   90.00
#
_symmetry.space_group_name_H-M   'P 1'
#
loop_
_entity.id
_entity.type
_entity.pdbx_description
1 polymer ?
#
loop_
_entity_poly.entity_id
_entity_poly.type
_entity_poly.pdbx_seq_one_letter_code
_entity_poly.pdbx_strand_id
1 'polypeptide(L)' 'MNLLFILLLLVLVALDIMAFTEIVQLLRAPSDNAVLKGVVFFALLIILNYFLLRFLFSKIKNR' A
#
# COMPACT_ATOMS: atom_id res chain seq x y z
N MET A 1 -18.60 -12.69 -2.13
CA MET A 1 -17.69 -11.72 -1.46
C MET A 1 -18.45 -10.42 -1.26
N ASN A 2 -18.30 -9.76 -0.10
CA ASN A 2 -18.96 -8.46 0.13
C ASN A 2 -18.34 -7.41 -0.81
N LEU A 3 -19.16 -6.59 -1.48
CA LEU A 3 -18.71 -5.55 -2.42
C LEU A 3 -17.67 -4.62 -1.79
N LEU A 4 -17.83 -4.36 -0.49
CA LEU A 4 -16.93 -3.54 0.31
C LEU A 4 -15.51 -4.10 0.39
N PHE A 5 -15.32 -5.43 0.38
CA PHE A 5 -13.98 -6.04 0.35
C PHE A 5 -13.30 -5.89 -1.00
N ILE A 6 -14.08 -5.98 -2.09
CA ILE A 6 -13.57 -5.78 -3.45
C ILE A 6 -13.15 -4.32 -3.65
N LEU A 7 -13.96 -3.38 -3.14
CA LEU A 7 -13.62 -1.95 -3.12
C LEU A 7 -12.34 -1.67 -2.31
N LEU A 8 -12.20 -2.27 -1.12
CA LEU A 8 -10.99 -2.14 -0.32
C LEU A 8 -9.74 -2.67 -1.05
N LEU A 9 -9.85 -3.81 -1.73
CA LEU A 9 -8.76 -4.34 -2.55
C LEU A 9 -8.41 -3.43 -3.72
N LEU A 10 -9.41 -2.89 -4.43
CA LEU A 10 -9.18 -1.96 -5.53
C LEU A 10 -8.49 -0.67 -5.07
N VAL A 11 -8.91 -0.11 -3.92
CA VAL A 11 -8.28 1.07 -3.33
C VAL A 11 -6.83 0.77 -2.95
N LEU A 12 -6.56 -0.41 -2.37
CA LEU A 12 -5.20 -0.81 -2.03
C LEU A 12 -4.31 -0.90 -3.28
N VAL A 13 -4.79 -1.56 -4.34
CA VAL A 13 -4.06 -1.67 -5.60
C VAL A 13 -3.79 -0.30 -6.21
N ALA A 14 -4.76 0.62 -6.17
CA ALA A 14 -4.57 1.98 -6.65
C ALA A 14 -3.49 2.72 -5.83
N LEU A 15 -3.51 2.58 -4.50
CA LEU A 15 -2.48 3.16 -3.62
C LEU A 15 -1.10 2.56 -3.90
N ASP A 16 -0.99 1.26 -4.13
CA ASP A 16 0.27 0.59 -4.48
C ASP A 16 0.85 1.16 -5.78
N ILE A 17 0.01 1.36 -6.81
CA ILE A 17 0.41 1.96 -8.09
C ILE A 17 0.90 3.40 -7.89
N MET A 18 0.14 4.22 -7.15
CA MET A 18 0.51 5.61 -6.87
C MET A 18 1.83 5.71 -6.10
N ALA A 19 1.99 4.85 -5.08
CA ALA A 19 3.21 4.76 -4.30
C ALA A 19 4.40 4.34 -5.15
N PHE A 20 4.22 3.37 -6.06
CA PHE A 20 5.26 2.98 -7.00
C PHE A 20 5.68 4.15 -7.90
N THR A 21 4.73 4.91 -8.43
CA THR A 21 5.05 6.09 -9.25
C THR A 21 5.81 7.16 -8.48
N GLU A 22 5.43 7.42 -7.22
CA GLU A 22 6.16 8.36 -6.35
C GLU A 22 7.58 7.87 -6.07
N ILE A 23 7.75 6.60 -5.71
CA ILE A 23 9.08 6.01 -5.51
C ILE A 23 9.94 6.12 -6.77
N VAL A 24 9.38 5.85 -7.95
CA VAL A 24 10.09 6.01 -9.23
C VAL A 24 10.52 7.46 -9.46
N GLN A 25 9.67 8.44 -9.12
CA GLN A 25 10.04 9.86 -9.22
C GLN A 25 11.18 10.23 -8.25
N LEU A 26 11.10 9.76 -7.00
CA LEU A 26 12.12 9.98 -5.98
C LEU A 26 13.47 9.36 -6.38
N LEU A 27 13.46 8.19 -7.04
CA LEU A 27 14.66 7.54 -7.55
C LEU A 27 15.30 8.25 -8.75
N ARG A 28 14.52 8.99 -9.55
CA ARG A 28 15.05 9.75 -10.70
C ARG A 28 15.80 11.01 -10.27
N ALA A 29 15.49 11.58 -9.11
CA ALA A 29 16.17 12.75 -8.54
C ALA A 29 16.49 12.50 -7.06
N PRO A 30 17.45 11.60 -6.77
CA PRO A 30 17.74 11.19 -5.40
C PRO A 30 18.35 12.35 -4.62
N SER A 31 17.68 12.72 -3.52
CA SER A 31 18.14 13.66 -2.50
C SER A 31 17.88 13.06 -1.13
N ASP A 32 18.58 13.51 -0.08
CA ASP A 32 18.42 12.95 1.27
C ASP A 32 16.95 13.01 1.74
N ASN A 33 16.26 14.11 1.44
CA ASN A 33 14.83 14.26 1.69
C ASN A 33 13.97 13.30 0.85
N ALA A 34 14.35 13.05 -0.41
CA ALA A 34 13.61 12.12 -1.27
C ALA A 34 13.75 10.68 -0.78
N VAL A 35 14.95 10.28 -0.33
CA VAL A 35 15.21 8.96 0.26
C VAL A 35 14.39 8.78 1.53
N LEU A 36 14.40 9.76 2.44
CA LEU A 36 13.62 9.70 3.68
C LEU A 36 12.11 9.57 3.38
N LYS A 37 11.59 10.37 2.46
CA LYS A 37 10.18 10.28 2.03
C LYS A 37 9.86 8.90 1.47
N GLY A 38 10.70 8.37 0.58
CA GLY A 38 10.53 7.05 -0.01
C GLY A 38 10.48 5.94 1.06
N VAL A 39 11.38 5.98 2.04
CA VAL A 39 11.41 5.00 3.14
C VAL A 39 10.15 5.08 4.00
N VAL A 40 9.71 6.29 4.37
CA VAL A 40 8.48 6.49 5.15
C VAL A 40 7.25 5.98 4.38
N PHE A 41 7.17 6.30 3.09
CA PHE A 41 6.06 5.87 2.23
C PHE A 41 6.02 4.35 2.07
N PHE A 42 7.19 3.73 1.88
CA PHE A 42 7.32 2.28 1.79
C PHE A 42 6.93 1.58 3.10
N ALA A 43 7.33 2.13 4.25
CA ALA A 43 6.92 1.61 5.55
C ALA A 43 5.40 1.69 5.75
N LEU A 44 4.77 2.80 5.37
CA LEU A 44 3.32 2.97 5.39
C LEU A 44 2.58 1.95 4.52
N LEU A 45 3.09 1.72 3.31
CA LEU A 45 2.56 0.72 2.38
C LEU A 45 2.57 -0.69 2.97
N ILE A 46 3.69 -1.10 3.56
CA ILE A 46 3.84 -2.42 4.19
C ILE A 46 2.82 -2.57 5.33
N ILE A 47 2.69 -1.56 6.18
CA ILE A 47 1.76 -1.57 7.30
C ILE A 47 0.32 -1.71 6.79
N LEU A 48 -0.09 -0.86 5.85
CA LEU A 48 -1.43 -0.90 5.26
C LEU A 48 -1.72 -2.26 4.62
N ASN A 49 -0.81 -2.79 3.81
CA ASN A 49 -0.93 -4.11 3.18
C ASN A 49 -1.08 -5.22 4.23
N TYR A 50 -0.25 -5.21 5.28
CA TYR A 50 -0.33 -6.20 6.37
C TYR A 50 -1.69 -6.19 7.06
N PHE A 51 -2.20 -5.01 7.43
CA PHE A 51 -3.51 -4.89 8.08
C PHE A 51 -4.64 -5.34 7.16
N LEU A 52 -4.59 -4.99 5.88
CA LEU A 52 -5.64 -5.31 4.92
C LEU A 52 -5.67 -6.82 4.60
N LEU A 53 -4.49 -7.44 4.43
CA LEU A 53 -4.37 -8.90 4.29
C LEU A 53 -4.86 -9.63 5.54
N ARG A 54 -4.45 -9.18 6.74
CA ARG A 54 -4.90 -9.78 8.00
C ARG A 54 -6.42 -9.65 8.18
N PHE A 55 -6.99 -8.52 7.81
CA PHE A 55 -8.43 -8.29 7.82
C PHE A 55 -9.17 -9.21 6.83
N LEU A 56 -8.68 -9.32 5.59
CA LEU A 56 -9.22 -10.23 4.57
C LEU A 56 -9.17 -11.68 5.05
N PHE A 57 -8.02 -12.15 5.55
CA PHE A 57 -7.88 -13.51 6.06
C PHE A 57 -8.76 -13.79 7.28
N SER A 58 -8.92 -12.83 8.19
CA SER A 58 -9.85 -12.97 9.32
C SER A 58 -11.30 -13.14 8.84
N LYS A 59 -11.70 -12.42 7.78
CA LYS A 59 -13.03 -12.54 7.20
C LYS A 59 -13.24 -13.81 6.37
N ILE A 60 -12.18 -14.36 5.79
CA ILE A 60 -12.22 -15.68 5.11
C ILE A 60 -12.31 -16.80 6.15
N LYS A 61 -11.55 -16.74 7.24
CA LYS A 61 -11.55 -17.75 8.32
C LYS A 61 -12.84 -17.79 9.14
N ASN A 62 -13.54 -16.66 9.27
CA ASN A 62 -14.84 -16.56 9.96
C ASN A 62 -16.05 -16.86 9.07
N ARG A 63 -15.85 -17.43 7.88
CA ARG A 63 -16.91 -17.99 7.03
C ARG A 63 -16.74 -19.49 6.94
#